data_AF-A0A8D2BYQ3-F1
#
_entry.id   AF-A0A8D2BYQ3-F1
#
_cell.length_a   1.000
_cell.length_b   1.000
_cell.length_c   1.000
_cell.angle_alpha   90.00
_cell.angle_beta   90.00
_cell.angle_gamma   90.00
#
_symmetry.space_group_name_H-M   'P 1'
#
loop_
_entity.id
_entity.type
_entity.pdbx_description
1 polymer ?
#
loop_
_entity_poly.entity_id
_entity_poly.type
_entity_poly.pdbx_seq_one_letter_code
_entity_poly.pdbx_strand_id
1 'polypeptide(L)'
;MSYKTCHRIHIRTNHFCDTKIASLERNIRDLEDEIQMLKANGVLNTEDREEEIKQIEVYKSHSKFMKTKIDQLKQELSKKESELLALQTKLETLSNQNSDCKQHIEVLKESLTAKEQRAAILQTEVDALRLRLEEKESFLNKKTKQLQDLTEEKGTLAGEIRDMKDMLEVKERKINVLQKKIENLQEQLRDKDKQLTNLKDRVKSLQTDSSNTDTALATLEEALSEKERIIERLKEQRERDDRERLEEIESFRKENKDLKEKVNALQAELTEKESSLIDLKEHASSLASAGLKRDSKLKSLEIAIEQKKEECSKLEAQLKKAHNIEDDSRMNPEFADRIKQLDKEASYYRDECGKAQAEVDRLLEILKEVENEKNDKDKKIAELERHMKDQNKKVANLKHNQQLEKKKNAQLLEEVRRREDTMADNSQHLQIEELMNALEKTRQELDATKARLASTQQSLAEKEAHLANLRIERRKQLEEILEMKQEALLAAISEKDANIALLELSASKKKKTQEEVMALKREKDRLVHQLKQQTQNRMKLMADNYDEDHHHYHHHHHHHHHRSPGRSQHSNHRPSPDQVSCIAAYL
;
A
#
# COMPACT_ATOMS: atom_id res chain seq x y z
N MET A 1 -62.93 11.22 243.63
CA MET A 1 -62.74 12.67 243.41
C MET A 1 -62.16 13.05 242.03
N SER A 2 -62.05 12.15 241.04
CA SER A 2 -61.41 12.48 239.74
C SER A 2 -62.32 12.42 238.49
N TYR A 3 -63.65 12.38 238.64
CA TYR A 3 -64.59 12.43 237.50
C TYR A 3 -64.69 13.83 236.84
N LYS A 4 -64.21 14.91 237.50
CA LYS A 4 -64.28 16.29 236.98
C LYS A 4 -63.08 16.71 236.10
N THR A 5 -61.96 15.99 236.14
CA THR A 5 -60.76 16.36 235.35
C THR A 5 -60.77 15.73 233.95
N CYS A 6 -61.33 14.53 233.77
CA CYS A 6 -61.39 13.87 232.46
C CYS A 6 -62.35 14.56 231.48
N HIS A 7 -63.44 15.17 231.96
CA HIS A 7 -64.39 15.90 231.11
C HIS A 7 -63.78 17.17 230.51
N ARG A 8 -62.81 17.80 231.20
CA ARG A 8 -62.10 18.99 230.71
C ARG A 8 -61.05 18.67 229.65
N ILE A 9 -60.50 17.45 229.65
CA ILE A 9 -59.59 16.99 228.60
C ILE A 9 -60.41 16.66 227.34
N HIS A 10 -61.56 16.00 227.48
CA HIS A 10 -62.40 15.62 226.34
C HIS A 10 -62.97 16.82 225.55
N ILE A 11 -63.33 17.92 226.24
CA ILE A 11 -63.83 19.14 225.57
C ILE A 11 -62.70 19.87 224.83
N ARG A 12 -61.46 19.85 225.34
CA ARG A 12 -60.32 20.53 224.72
C ARG A 12 -59.78 19.78 223.50
N THR A 13 -59.82 18.45 223.50
CA THR A 13 -59.45 17.63 222.33
C THR A 13 -60.49 17.73 221.22
N ASN A 14 -61.78 17.75 221.55
CA ASN A 14 -62.84 17.94 220.53
C ASN A 14 -62.75 19.32 219.86
N HIS A 15 -62.54 20.39 220.64
CA HIS A 15 -62.47 21.72 220.04
C HIS A 15 -61.25 21.93 219.12
N PHE A 16 -60.12 21.26 219.40
CA PHE A 16 -58.94 21.26 218.52
C PHE A 16 -59.13 20.38 217.28
N CYS A 17 -59.83 19.25 217.40
CA CYS A 17 -60.22 18.43 216.25
C CYS A 17 -61.18 19.19 215.33
N ASP A 18 -62.18 19.89 215.88
CA ASP A 18 -63.16 20.65 215.09
C ASP A 18 -62.53 21.83 214.33
N THR A 19 -61.56 22.52 214.92
CA THR A 19 -60.81 23.59 214.22
C THR A 19 -59.90 23.05 213.13
N LYS A 20 -59.29 21.88 213.32
CA LYS A 20 -58.47 21.23 212.30
C LYS A 20 -59.30 20.71 211.14
N ILE A 21 -60.47 20.14 211.43
CA ILE A 21 -61.45 19.71 210.42
C ILE A 21 -61.93 20.91 209.60
N ALA A 22 -62.33 22.02 210.23
CA ALA A 22 -62.75 23.22 209.51
C ALA A 22 -61.65 23.82 208.61
N SER A 23 -60.36 23.71 209.00
CA SER A 23 -59.24 24.15 208.15
C SER A 23 -59.03 23.24 206.94
N LEU A 24 -59.16 21.92 207.13
CA LEU A 24 -59.04 20.95 206.05
C LEU A 24 -60.22 21.02 205.09
N GLU A 25 -61.44 21.25 205.59
CA GLU A 25 -62.63 21.45 204.77
C GLU A 25 -62.58 22.74 203.94
N ARG A 26 -61.90 23.79 204.41
CA ARG A 26 -61.67 25.02 203.64
C ARG A 26 -60.60 24.78 202.56
N ASN A 27 -59.50 24.11 202.92
CA ASN A 27 -58.42 23.79 201.98
C ASN A 27 -58.87 22.82 200.87
N ILE A 28 -59.74 21.87 201.20
CA ILE A 28 -60.38 20.98 200.22
C ILE A 28 -61.24 21.80 199.26
N ARG A 29 -62.02 22.76 199.77
CA ARG A 29 -62.84 23.65 198.92
C ARG A 29 -61.99 24.51 197.99
N ASP A 30 -60.92 25.09 198.50
CA ASP A 30 -60.02 25.93 197.70
C ASP A 30 -59.32 25.10 196.59
N LEU A 31 -58.93 23.84 196.88
CA LEU A 31 -58.40 22.90 195.89
C LEU A 31 -59.47 22.39 194.91
N GLU A 32 -60.72 22.22 195.36
CA GLU A 32 -61.86 21.88 194.51
C GLU A 32 -62.15 23.01 193.51
N ASP A 33 -62.10 24.27 193.95
CA ASP A 33 -62.25 25.46 193.11
C ASP A 33 -61.09 25.59 192.10
N GLU A 34 -59.84 25.30 192.50
CA GLU A 34 -58.67 25.30 191.60
C GLU A 34 -58.77 24.20 190.53
N ILE A 35 -59.22 22.99 190.90
CA ILE A 35 -59.49 21.90 189.95
C ILE A 35 -60.63 22.27 189.00
N GLN A 36 -61.68 22.94 189.49
CA GLN A 36 -62.76 23.43 188.64
C GLN A 36 -62.28 24.49 187.66
N MET A 37 -61.41 25.41 188.09
CA MET A 37 -60.79 26.41 187.20
C MET A 37 -59.88 25.77 186.14
N LEU A 38 -59.05 24.78 186.49
CA LEU A 38 -58.19 24.09 185.52
C LEU A 38 -59.01 23.23 184.53
N LYS A 39 -60.10 22.62 184.98
CA LYS A 39 -61.06 21.96 184.08
C LYS A 39 -61.77 22.96 183.17
N ALA A 40 -62.15 24.13 183.68
CA ALA A 40 -62.73 25.19 182.87
C ALA A 40 -61.73 25.71 181.82
N ASN A 41 -60.47 25.95 182.18
CA ASN A 41 -59.43 26.39 181.25
C ASN A 41 -59.03 25.30 180.24
N GLY A 42 -59.00 24.02 180.63
CA GLY A 42 -58.78 22.91 179.71
C GLY A 42 -59.93 22.69 178.71
N VAL A 43 -61.13 23.17 179.03
CA VAL A 43 -62.31 23.17 178.15
C VAL A 43 -62.37 24.43 177.28
N LEU A 44 -61.73 25.54 177.68
CA LEU A 44 -61.70 26.77 176.89
C LEU A 44 -60.62 26.76 175.77
N ASN A 45 -59.62 25.89 175.84
CA ASN A 45 -58.64 25.65 174.76
C ASN A 45 -59.06 24.54 173.77
N THR A 46 -60.36 24.20 173.70
CA THR A 46 -60.88 23.33 172.65
C THR A 46 -60.77 23.95 171.27
N GLU A 47 -60.80 25.30 171.19
CA GLU A 47 -60.62 26.03 169.94
C GLU A 47 -59.20 25.84 169.38
N ASP A 48 -58.14 26.00 170.18
CA ASP A 48 -56.74 25.76 169.75
C ASP A 48 -56.52 24.32 169.26
N ARG A 49 -57.13 23.35 169.96
CA ARG A 49 -57.00 21.93 169.60
C ARG A 49 -57.81 21.56 168.36
N GLU A 50 -58.97 22.19 168.15
CA GLU A 50 -59.72 22.10 166.90
C GLU A 50 -59.01 22.81 165.75
N GLU A 51 -58.34 23.95 165.99
CA GLU A 51 -57.53 24.66 165.00
C GLU A 51 -56.31 23.83 164.58
N GLU A 52 -55.63 23.18 165.52
CA GLU A 52 -54.52 22.28 165.24
C GLU A 52 -54.97 21.02 164.46
N ILE A 53 -56.15 20.48 164.78
CA ILE A 53 -56.79 19.40 163.99
C ILE A 53 -57.15 19.88 162.59
N LYS A 54 -57.76 21.07 162.45
CA LYS A 54 -58.05 21.70 161.15
C LYS A 54 -56.77 21.92 160.36
N GLN A 55 -55.69 22.33 161.01
CA GLN A 55 -54.39 22.54 160.36
C GLN A 55 -53.76 21.20 159.91
N ILE A 56 -53.85 20.14 160.72
CA ILE A 56 -53.45 18.78 160.34
C ILE A 56 -54.30 18.25 159.17
N GLU A 57 -55.60 18.52 159.14
CA GLU A 57 -56.47 18.17 158.01
C GLU A 57 -56.12 18.95 156.74
N VAL A 58 -55.80 20.24 156.85
CA VAL A 58 -55.29 21.05 155.74
C VAL A 58 -53.96 20.48 155.23
N TYR A 59 -53.02 20.11 156.11
CA TYR A 59 -51.76 19.48 155.71
C TYR A 59 -51.95 18.10 155.09
N LYS A 60 -52.86 17.27 155.61
CA LYS A 60 -53.21 15.97 155.01
C LYS A 60 -53.86 16.14 153.64
N SER A 61 -54.77 17.11 153.51
CA SER A 61 -55.41 17.47 152.25
C SER A 61 -54.38 17.96 151.23
N HIS A 62 -53.48 18.86 151.65
CA HIS A 62 -52.39 19.37 150.83
C HIS A 62 -51.40 18.27 150.43
N SER A 63 -51.02 17.38 151.35
CA SER A 63 -50.18 16.21 151.07
C SER A 63 -50.83 15.25 150.06
N LYS A 64 -52.13 14.97 150.22
CA LYS A 64 -52.90 14.14 149.30
C LYS A 64 -53.01 14.79 147.92
N PHE A 65 -53.23 16.11 147.86
CA PHE A 65 -53.21 16.89 146.63
C PHE A 65 -51.84 16.80 145.94
N MET A 66 -50.75 17.06 146.67
CA MET A 66 -49.39 17.00 146.14
C MET A 66 -49.03 15.60 145.64
N LYS A 67 -49.38 14.55 146.39
CA LYS A 67 -49.22 13.16 145.95
C LYS A 67 -49.97 12.89 144.66
N THR A 68 -51.24 13.31 144.59
CA THR A 68 -52.06 13.17 143.36
C THR A 68 -51.44 13.92 142.18
N LYS A 69 -50.91 15.13 142.42
CA LYS A 69 -50.25 15.92 141.36
C LYS A 69 -48.94 15.29 140.91
N ILE A 70 -48.15 14.73 141.82
CA ILE A 70 -46.92 13.98 141.50
C ILE A 70 -47.26 12.73 140.69
N ASP A 71 -48.27 11.96 141.09
CA ASP A 71 -48.67 10.74 140.39
C ASP A 71 -49.22 11.06 138.98
N GLN A 72 -49.97 12.16 138.83
CA GLN A 72 -50.36 12.70 137.52
C GLN A 72 -49.14 13.05 136.66
N LEU A 73 -48.18 13.81 137.20
CA LEU A 73 -46.96 14.18 136.47
C LEU A 73 -46.11 12.97 136.07
N LYS A 74 -46.03 11.94 136.92
CA LYS A 74 -45.34 10.67 136.58
C LYS A 74 -46.05 9.94 135.45
N GLN A 75 -47.38 9.90 135.47
CA GLN A 75 -48.15 9.28 134.39
C GLN A 75 -47.99 10.07 133.09
N GLU A 76 -47.98 11.41 133.15
CA GLU A 76 -47.70 12.27 132.00
C GLU A 76 -46.28 12.07 131.47
N LEU A 77 -45.27 11.99 132.35
CA LEU A 77 -43.89 11.70 131.97
C LEU A 77 -43.78 10.34 131.27
N SER A 78 -44.38 9.29 131.84
CA SER A 78 -44.39 7.95 131.23
C SER A 78 -45.10 7.92 129.87
N LYS A 79 -46.18 8.70 129.71
CA LYS A 79 -46.83 8.90 128.40
C LYS A 79 -45.89 9.62 127.43
N LYS A 80 -45.19 10.66 127.88
CA LYS A 80 -44.21 11.39 127.04
C LYS A 80 -43.01 10.54 126.66
N GLU A 81 -42.53 9.66 127.54
CA GLU A 81 -41.47 8.70 127.26
C GLU A 81 -41.92 7.68 126.20
N SER A 82 -43.14 7.14 126.30
CA SER A 82 -43.66 6.22 125.30
C SER A 82 -43.95 6.90 123.95
N GLU A 83 -44.45 8.14 123.96
CA GLU A 83 -44.58 8.98 122.76
C GLU A 83 -43.21 9.25 122.11
N LEU A 84 -42.19 9.57 122.92
CA LEU A 84 -40.83 9.81 122.43
C LEU A 84 -40.24 8.56 121.79
N LEU A 85 -40.41 7.38 122.41
CA LEU A 85 -39.95 6.11 121.86
C LEU A 85 -40.65 5.78 120.52
N ALA A 86 -41.96 6.02 120.44
CA ALA A 86 -42.74 5.84 119.21
C ALA A 86 -42.28 6.79 118.10
N LEU A 87 -42.04 8.07 118.43
CA LEU A 87 -41.50 9.06 117.49
C LEU A 87 -40.09 8.70 117.03
N GLN A 88 -39.24 8.17 117.92
CA GLN A 88 -37.89 7.75 117.60
C GLN A 88 -37.89 6.55 116.64
N THR A 89 -38.77 5.57 116.87
CA THR A 89 -38.98 4.43 115.96
C THR A 89 -39.48 4.90 114.58
N LYS A 90 -40.41 5.86 114.58
CA LYS A 90 -40.94 6.45 113.34
C LYS A 90 -39.87 7.21 112.57
N LEU A 91 -39.01 7.96 113.26
CA LEU A 91 -37.88 8.66 112.66
C LEU A 91 -36.88 7.68 112.03
N GLU A 92 -36.54 6.60 112.75
CA GLU A 92 -35.64 5.56 112.22
C GLU A 92 -36.23 4.87 111.00
N THR A 93 -37.52 4.53 111.04
CA THR A 93 -38.24 3.95 109.89
C THR A 93 -38.23 4.88 108.69
N LEU A 94 -38.54 6.17 108.88
CA LEU A 94 -38.51 7.16 107.81
C LEU A 94 -37.09 7.42 107.29
N SER A 95 -36.09 7.36 108.16
CA SER A 95 -34.67 7.49 107.78
C SER A 95 -34.23 6.34 106.88
N ASN A 96 -34.61 5.11 107.24
CA ASN A 96 -34.32 3.92 106.43
C ASN A 96 -35.05 3.98 105.08
N GLN A 97 -36.34 4.33 105.08
CA GLN A 97 -37.10 4.53 103.84
C GLN A 97 -36.48 5.60 102.93
N ASN A 98 -35.98 6.70 103.51
CA ASN A 98 -35.28 7.74 102.75
C ASN A 98 -33.94 7.24 102.16
N SER A 99 -33.22 6.38 102.90
CA SER A 99 -32.01 5.72 102.40
C SER A 99 -32.31 4.78 101.23
N ASP A 100 -33.34 3.95 101.35
CA ASP A 100 -33.77 3.03 100.28
C ASP A 100 -34.20 3.80 99.02
N CYS A 101 -34.99 4.86 99.20
CA CYS A 101 -35.38 5.75 98.10
C CYS A 101 -34.16 6.37 97.40
N LYS A 102 -33.13 6.78 98.14
CA LYS A 102 -31.88 7.31 97.54
C LYS A 102 -31.15 6.27 96.72
N GLN A 103 -30.98 5.06 97.24
CA GLN A 103 -30.36 3.95 96.50
C GLN A 103 -31.16 3.59 95.24
N HIS A 104 -32.50 3.56 95.33
CA HIS A 104 -33.35 3.36 94.15
C HIS A 104 -33.14 4.44 93.09
N ILE A 105 -33.03 5.72 93.49
CA ILE A 105 -32.74 6.82 92.57
C ILE A 105 -31.35 6.66 91.93
N GLU A 106 -30.33 6.22 92.67
CA GLU A 106 -28.99 5.97 92.14
C GLU A 106 -29.00 4.86 91.08
N VAL A 107 -29.65 3.73 91.34
CA VAL A 107 -29.80 2.64 90.36
C VAL A 107 -30.52 3.12 89.10
N LEU A 108 -31.56 3.95 89.24
CA LEU A 108 -32.26 4.53 88.09
C LEU A 108 -31.38 5.49 87.28
N LYS A 109 -30.53 6.28 87.95
CA LYS A 109 -29.55 7.15 87.28
C LYS A 109 -28.52 6.33 86.52
N GLU A 110 -27.96 5.29 87.14
CA GLU A 110 -27.02 4.39 86.46
C GLU A 110 -27.66 3.73 85.24
N SER A 111 -28.89 3.23 85.40
CA SER A 111 -29.68 2.66 84.29
C SER A 111 -29.93 3.67 83.16
N LEU A 112 -30.22 4.93 83.50
CA LEU A 112 -30.39 6.01 82.53
C LEU A 112 -29.08 6.28 81.78
N THR A 113 -27.96 6.42 82.50
CA THR A 113 -26.64 6.66 81.86
C THR A 113 -26.22 5.51 80.95
N ALA A 114 -26.50 4.26 81.33
CA ALA A 114 -26.23 3.09 80.47
C ALA A 114 -27.08 3.12 79.19
N LYS A 115 -28.35 3.55 79.28
CA LYS A 115 -29.21 3.71 78.10
C LYS A 115 -28.75 4.86 77.20
N GLU A 116 -28.30 5.97 77.76
CA GLU A 116 -27.75 7.10 77.00
C GLU A 116 -26.47 6.71 76.26
N GLN A 117 -25.55 5.98 76.91
CA GLN A 117 -24.35 5.45 76.25
C GLN A 117 -24.72 4.48 75.13
N ARG A 118 -25.70 3.59 75.35
CA ARG A 118 -26.19 2.68 74.30
C ARG A 118 -26.80 3.44 73.12
N ALA A 119 -27.57 4.49 73.39
CA ALA A 119 -28.13 5.33 72.34
C ALA A 119 -27.04 6.05 71.54
N ALA A 120 -25.98 6.52 72.19
CA ALA A 120 -24.83 7.14 71.53
C ALA A 120 -24.08 6.16 70.61
N ILE A 121 -23.85 4.91 71.07
CA ILE A 121 -23.21 3.87 70.24
C ILE A 121 -24.08 3.57 69.01
N LEU A 122 -25.38 3.33 69.21
CA LEU A 122 -26.31 3.08 68.10
C LEU A 122 -26.36 4.27 67.12
N GLN A 123 -26.28 5.50 67.62
CA GLN A 123 -26.21 6.69 66.77
C GLN A 123 -24.96 6.67 65.89
N THR A 124 -23.79 6.36 66.45
CA THR A 124 -22.54 6.24 65.67
C THR A 124 -22.58 5.11 64.65
N GLU A 125 -23.20 3.97 64.98
CA GLU A 125 -23.39 2.86 64.04
C GLU A 125 -24.30 3.26 62.87
N VAL A 126 -25.41 3.97 63.15
CA VAL A 126 -26.31 4.48 62.12
C VAL A 126 -25.59 5.47 61.20
N ASP A 127 -24.79 6.38 61.74
CA ASP A 127 -24.06 7.35 60.93
C ASP A 127 -22.96 6.70 60.08
N ALA A 128 -22.28 5.66 60.60
CA ALA A 128 -21.35 4.86 59.82
C ALA A 128 -22.05 4.09 58.68
N LEU A 129 -23.24 3.53 58.93
CA LEU A 129 -24.05 2.87 57.90
C LEU A 129 -24.52 3.85 56.83
N ARG A 130 -24.88 5.08 57.20
CA ARG A 130 -25.25 6.15 56.25
C ARG A 130 -24.09 6.51 55.33
N LEU A 131 -22.89 6.74 55.88
CA LEU A 131 -21.69 7.01 55.07
C LEU A 131 -21.39 5.87 54.10
N ARG A 132 -21.46 4.62 54.58
CA ARG A 132 -21.24 3.45 53.72
C ARG A 132 -22.29 3.34 52.62
N LEU A 133 -23.54 3.72 52.88
CA LEU A 133 -24.60 3.77 51.89
C LEU A 133 -24.31 4.83 50.81
N GLU A 134 -23.93 6.05 51.22
CA GLU A 134 -23.56 7.14 50.30
C GLU A 134 -22.38 6.76 49.40
N GLU A 135 -21.36 6.08 49.95
CA GLU A 135 -20.24 5.56 49.16
C GLU A 135 -20.69 4.52 48.12
N LYS A 136 -21.60 3.62 48.51
CA LYS A 136 -22.16 2.61 47.59
C LYS A 136 -23.02 3.25 46.51
N GLU A 137 -23.82 4.26 46.83
CA GLU A 137 -24.60 5.03 45.86
C GLU A 137 -23.69 5.78 44.89
N SER A 138 -22.63 6.43 45.38
CA SER A 138 -21.62 7.09 44.54
C SER A 138 -20.93 6.10 43.60
N PHE A 139 -20.56 4.91 44.09
CA PHE A 139 -19.98 3.86 43.26
C PHE A 139 -20.97 3.35 42.20
N LEU A 140 -22.23 3.15 42.57
CA LEU A 140 -23.27 2.70 41.66
C LEU A 140 -23.51 3.74 40.56
N ASN A 141 -23.58 5.03 40.90
CA ASN A 141 -23.67 6.11 39.92
C ASN A 141 -22.50 6.13 38.93
N LYS A 142 -21.26 5.92 39.41
CA LYS A 142 -20.08 5.78 38.54
C LYS A 142 -20.21 4.59 37.59
N LYS A 143 -20.69 3.45 38.09
CA LYS A 143 -20.92 2.25 37.26
C LYS A 143 -22.03 2.45 36.24
N THR A 144 -23.12 3.11 36.61
CA THR A 144 -24.20 3.47 35.69
C THR A 144 -23.69 4.37 34.57
N LYS A 145 -22.89 5.39 34.90
CA LYS A 145 -22.28 6.27 33.89
C LYS A 145 -21.33 5.51 32.96
N GLN A 146 -20.47 4.66 33.50
CA GLN A 146 -19.58 3.81 32.70
C GLN A 146 -20.36 2.90 31.73
N LEU A 147 -21.50 2.34 32.17
CA LEU A 147 -22.36 1.53 31.31
C LEU A 147 -23.02 2.36 30.21
N GLN A 148 -23.41 3.60 30.50
CA GLN A 148 -23.95 4.52 29.51
C GLN A 148 -22.90 4.85 28.43
N ASP A 149 -21.69 5.25 28.84
CA ASP A 149 -20.59 5.57 27.93
C ASP A 149 -20.26 4.37 27.00
N LEU A 150 -20.19 3.17 27.56
CA LEU A 150 -19.98 1.94 26.77
C LEU A 150 -21.14 1.63 25.82
N THR A 151 -22.37 1.99 26.19
CA THR A 151 -23.55 1.81 25.34
C THR A 151 -23.53 2.77 24.16
N GLU A 152 -23.12 4.02 24.39
CA GLU A 152 -22.94 5.04 23.36
C GLU A 152 -21.81 4.65 22.41
N GLU A 153 -20.66 4.21 22.93
CA GLU A 153 -19.53 3.72 22.12
C GLU A 153 -19.95 2.53 21.26
N LYS A 154 -20.66 1.54 21.83
CA LYS A 154 -21.23 0.42 21.07
C LYS A 154 -22.15 0.91 19.95
N GLY A 155 -22.94 1.95 20.19
CA GLY A 155 -23.79 2.59 19.18
C GLY A 155 -22.97 3.19 18.04
N THR A 156 -21.90 3.91 18.36
CA THR A 156 -20.99 4.50 17.34
C THR A 156 -20.31 3.43 16.49
N LEU A 157 -19.73 2.40 17.12
CA LEU A 157 -19.11 1.27 16.42
C LEU A 157 -20.10 0.52 15.53
N ALA A 158 -21.35 0.35 15.98
CA ALA A 158 -22.39 -0.25 15.16
C ALA A 158 -22.74 0.60 13.92
N GLY A 159 -22.66 1.92 14.03
CA GLY A 159 -22.77 2.86 12.90
C GLY A 159 -21.61 2.68 11.91
N GLU A 160 -20.37 2.72 12.39
CA GLU A 160 -19.18 2.54 11.55
C GLU A 160 -19.17 1.19 10.82
N ILE A 161 -19.59 0.12 11.49
CA ILE A 161 -19.73 -1.21 10.87
C ILE A 161 -20.75 -1.17 9.72
N ARG A 162 -21.86 -0.43 9.87
CA ARG A 162 -22.86 -0.28 8.82
C ARG A 162 -22.29 0.46 7.62
N ASP A 163 -21.63 1.59 7.85
CA ASP A 163 -21.02 2.40 6.79
C ASP A 163 -19.94 1.63 6.02
N MET A 164 -19.11 0.86 6.74
CA MET A 164 -18.12 -0.02 6.12
C MET A 164 -18.75 -1.14 5.28
N LYS A 165 -19.89 -1.70 5.71
CA LYS A 165 -20.64 -2.70 4.93
C LYS A 165 -21.21 -2.09 3.65
N ASP A 166 -21.82 -0.91 3.73
CA ASP A 166 -22.36 -0.23 2.55
C ASP A 166 -21.24 0.11 1.56
N MET A 167 -20.09 0.55 2.06
CA MET A 167 -18.90 0.80 1.23
C MET A 167 -18.38 -0.49 0.57
N LEU A 168 -18.38 -1.61 1.29
CA LEU A 168 -17.98 -2.91 0.74
C LEU A 168 -18.92 -3.32 -0.39
N GLU A 169 -20.24 -3.18 -0.20
CA GLU A 169 -21.24 -3.51 -1.22
C GLU A 169 -21.06 -2.66 -2.49
N VAL A 170 -20.76 -1.37 -2.35
CA VAL A 170 -20.43 -0.49 -3.49
C VAL A 170 -19.17 -0.98 -4.22
N LYS A 171 -18.12 -1.37 -3.48
CA LYS A 171 -16.89 -1.91 -4.08
C LYS A 171 -17.14 -3.25 -4.79
N GLU A 172 -17.96 -4.13 -4.24
CA GLU A 172 -18.35 -5.40 -4.87
C GLU A 172 -19.10 -5.16 -6.18
N ARG A 173 -20.09 -4.24 -6.19
CA ARG A 173 -20.78 -3.85 -7.43
C ARG A 173 -19.80 -3.29 -8.46
N LYS A 174 -18.81 -2.51 -8.05
CA LYS A 174 -17.78 -1.96 -8.96
C LYS A 174 -16.89 -3.07 -9.52
N ILE A 175 -16.47 -4.03 -8.71
CA ILE A 175 -15.70 -5.21 -9.14
C ILE A 175 -16.50 -5.98 -10.20
N ASN A 176 -17.79 -6.23 -9.96
CA ASN A 176 -18.65 -6.94 -10.92
C ASN A 176 -18.74 -6.21 -12.27
N VAL A 177 -18.83 -4.87 -12.27
CA VAL A 177 -18.82 -4.07 -13.51
C VAL A 177 -17.48 -4.20 -14.24
N LEU A 178 -16.36 -4.13 -13.51
CA LEU A 178 -15.03 -4.27 -14.10
C LEU A 178 -14.78 -5.68 -14.64
N GLN A 179 -15.23 -6.72 -13.95
CA GLN A 179 -15.17 -8.10 -14.42
C GLN A 179 -15.91 -8.27 -15.76
N LYS A 180 -17.16 -7.77 -15.86
CA LYS A 180 -17.90 -7.77 -17.13
C LYS A 180 -17.17 -7.02 -18.25
N LYS A 181 -16.49 -5.92 -17.92
CA LYS A 181 -15.69 -5.17 -18.90
C LYS A 181 -14.49 -5.97 -19.39
N ILE A 182 -13.80 -6.69 -18.49
CA ILE A 182 -12.69 -7.58 -18.84
C ILE A 182 -13.18 -8.72 -19.73
N GLU A 183 -14.30 -9.36 -19.38
CA GLU A 183 -14.89 -10.45 -20.19
C GLU A 183 -15.19 -9.98 -21.63
N ASN A 184 -15.80 -8.81 -21.78
CA ASN A 184 -16.08 -8.23 -23.10
C ASN A 184 -14.80 -7.93 -23.89
N LEU A 185 -13.77 -7.34 -23.24
CA LEU A 185 -12.48 -7.08 -23.89
C LEU A 185 -11.77 -8.38 -24.30
N GLN A 186 -11.86 -9.43 -23.48
CA GLN A 186 -11.31 -10.76 -23.80
C GLN A 186 -12.02 -11.42 -24.98
N GLU A 187 -13.33 -11.21 -25.12
CA GLU A 187 -14.10 -11.68 -26.27
C GLU A 187 -13.69 -10.93 -27.55
N GLN A 188 -13.58 -9.59 -27.48
CA GLN A 188 -13.08 -8.78 -28.59
C GLN A 188 -11.67 -9.21 -29.04
N LEU A 189 -10.79 -9.50 -28.09
CA LEU A 189 -9.44 -9.99 -28.39
C LEU A 189 -9.51 -11.34 -29.15
N ARG A 190 -10.33 -12.28 -28.67
CA ARG A 190 -10.54 -13.58 -29.32
C ARG A 190 -11.06 -13.44 -30.75
N ASP A 191 -11.98 -12.51 -31.00
CA ASP A 191 -12.48 -12.25 -32.34
C ASP A 191 -11.41 -11.64 -33.26
N LYS A 192 -10.55 -10.76 -32.73
CA LYS A 192 -9.40 -10.22 -33.46
C LYS A 192 -8.36 -11.30 -33.78
N ASP A 193 -8.09 -12.21 -32.85
CA ASP A 193 -7.18 -13.34 -33.08
C ASP A 193 -7.70 -14.28 -34.18
N LYS A 194 -9.02 -14.55 -34.20
CA LYS A 194 -9.66 -15.29 -35.29
C LYS A 194 -9.51 -14.56 -36.63
N GLN A 195 -9.75 -13.25 -36.67
CA GLN A 195 -9.57 -12.44 -37.88
C GLN A 195 -8.13 -12.49 -38.39
N LEU A 196 -7.14 -12.36 -37.50
CA LEU A 196 -5.72 -12.46 -37.83
C LEU A 196 -5.37 -13.85 -38.38
N THR A 197 -5.91 -14.91 -37.78
CA THR A 197 -5.67 -16.29 -38.24
C THR A 197 -6.22 -16.48 -39.66
N ASN A 198 -7.46 -16.05 -39.92
CA ASN A 198 -8.06 -16.11 -41.25
C ASN A 198 -7.25 -15.32 -42.30
N LEU A 199 -6.73 -14.14 -41.94
CA LEU A 199 -5.87 -13.36 -42.83
C LEU A 199 -4.53 -14.06 -43.09
N LYS A 200 -3.92 -14.68 -42.07
CA LYS A 200 -2.69 -15.47 -42.24
C LYS A 200 -2.93 -16.64 -43.19
N ASP A 201 -4.04 -17.35 -43.07
CA ASP A 201 -4.36 -18.48 -43.95
C ASP A 201 -4.61 -18.01 -45.39
N ARG A 202 -5.27 -16.85 -45.57
CA ARG A 202 -5.42 -16.23 -46.89
C ARG A 202 -4.07 -15.84 -47.50
N VAL A 203 -3.15 -15.29 -46.70
CA VAL A 203 -1.79 -14.96 -47.16
C VAL A 203 -1.04 -16.23 -47.58
N LYS A 204 -1.13 -17.33 -46.80
CA LYS A 204 -0.51 -18.61 -47.19
C LYS A 204 -1.08 -19.16 -48.50
N SER A 205 -2.39 -19.05 -48.71
CA SER A 205 -3.02 -19.46 -49.98
C SER A 205 -2.47 -18.65 -51.15
N LEU A 206 -2.42 -17.31 -51.01
CA LEU A 206 -1.88 -16.43 -52.05
C LEU A 206 -0.38 -16.68 -52.30
N GLN A 207 0.40 -16.99 -51.26
CA GLN A 207 1.80 -17.39 -51.43
C GLN A 207 1.94 -18.69 -52.21
N THR A 208 1.05 -19.66 -51.97
CA THR A 208 1.02 -20.92 -52.73
C THR A 208 0.67 -20.64 -54.19
N ASP A 209 -0.34 -19.81 -54.45
CA ASP A 209 -0.72 -19.39 -55.80
C ASP A 209 0.44 -18.66 -56.50
N SER A 210 1.12 -17.75 -55.80
CA SER A 210 2.31 -17.05 -56.31
C SER A 210 3.44 -18.01 -56.68
N SER A 211 3.75 -18.97 -55.80
CA SER A 211 4.78 -20.00 -56.09
C SER A 211 4.41 -20.87 -57.28
N ASN A 212 3.12 -21.18 -57.45
CA ASN A 212 2.63 -21.90 -58.62
C ASN A 212 2.78 -21.06 -59.89
N THR A 213 2.45 -19.76 -59.84
CA THR A 213 2.66 -18.85 -60.98
C THR A 213 4.14 -18.69 -61.32
N ASP A 214 5.03 -18.59 -60.33
CA ASP A 214 6.49 -18.50 -60.55
C ASP A 214 7.01 -19.77 -61.25
N THR A 215 6.51 -20.94 -60.86
CA THR A 215 6.85 -22.22 -61.51
C THR A 215 6.36 -22.27 -62.95
N ALA A 216 5.14 -21.78 -63.22
CA ALA A 216 4.60 -21.69 -64.57
C ALA A 216 5.41 -20.71 -65.44
N LEU A 217 5.79 -19.56 -64.88
CA LEU A 217 6.65 -18.59 -65.56
C LEU A 217 8.02 -19.18 -65.89
N ALA A 218 8.67 -19.86 -64.94
CA ALA A 218 9.95 -20.54 -65.19
C ALA A 218 9.85 -21.58 -66.32
N THR A 219 8.76 -22.36 -66.34
CA THR A 219 8.50 -23.33 -67.42
C THR A 219 8.32 -22.64 -68.78
N LEU A 220 7.62 -21.51 -68.81
CA LEU A 220 7.44 -20.72 -70.04
C LEU A 220 8.76 -20.07 -70.49
N GLU A 221 9.58 -19.58 -69.57
CA GLU A 221 10.92 -19.05 -69.85
C GLU A 221 11.84 -20.13 -70.43
N GLU A 222 11.85 -21.34 -69.86
CA GLU A 222 12.60 -22.48 -70.41
C GLU A 222 12.12 -22.84 -71.82
N ALA A 223 10.80 -22.93 -72.03
CA ALA A 223 10.22 -23.20 -73.33
C ALA A 223 10.58 -22.12 -74.37
N LEU A 224 10.56 -20.84 -73.97
CA LEU A 224 11.00 -19.73 -74.80
C LEU A 224 12.49 -19.84 -75.14
N SER A 225 13.35 -20.13 -74.15
CA SER A 225 14.79 -20.30 -74.38
C SER A 225 15.11 -21.45 -75.34
N GLU A 226 14.35 -22.55 -75.27
CA GLU A 226 14.51 -23.66 -76.23
C GLU A 226 14.03 -23.27 -77.62
N LYS A 227 12.93 -22.50 -77.73
CA LYS A 227 12.50 -21.94 -79.01
C LYS A 227 13.55 -20.99 -79.59
N GLU A 228 14.19 -20.16 -78.79
CA GLU A 228 15.29 -19.29 -79.22
C GLU A 228 16.49 -20.12 -79.72
N ARG A 229 16.88 -21.19 -79.01
CA ARG A 229 17.95 -22.11 -79.47
C ARG A 229 17.59 -22.81 -80.78
N ILE A 230 16.33 -23.16 -81.00
CA ILE A 230 15.86 -23.75 -82.27
C ILE A 230 15.92 -22.70 -83.38
N ILE A 231 15.46 -21.49 -83.12
CA ILE A 231 15.54 -20.37 -84.07
C ILE A 231 16.99 -20.13 -84.48
N GLU A 232 17.92 -20.10 -83.52
CA GLU A 232 19.34 -19.87 -83.80
C GLU A 232 19.94 -21.01 -84.64
N ARG A 233 19.65 -22.27 -84.32
CA ARG A 233 20.03 -23.42 -85.16
C ARG A 233 19.48 -23.33 -86.59
N LEU A 234 18.23 -22.89 -86.74
CA LEU A 234 17.60 -22.71 -88.06
C LEU A 234 18.23 -21.55 -88.84
N LYS A 235 18.60 -20.45 -88.16
CA LYS A 235 19.34 -19.35 -88.79
C LYS A 235 20.71 -19.82 -89.27
N GLU A 236 21.48 -20.49 -88.42
CA GLU A 236 22.78 -21.04 -88.80
C GLU A 236 22.67 -22.01 -89.97
N GLN A 237 21.65 -22.88 -89.97
CA GLN A 237 21.39 -23.80 -91.08
C GLN A 237 21.11 -23.01 -92.37
N ARG A 238 20.23 -22.01 -92.30
CA ARG A 238 19.95 -21.15 -93.44
C ARG A 238 21.21 -20.43 -93.95
N GLU A 239 22.07 -19.94 -93.07
CA GLU A 239 23.35 -19.32 -93.45
C GLU A 239 24.34 -20.31 -94.06
N ARG A 240 24.35 -21.58 -93.62
CA ARG A 240 25.12 -22.65 -94.28
C ARG A 240 24.57 -22.91 -95.69
N ASP A 241 23.26 -23.13 -95.82
CA ASP A 241 22.61 -23.39 -97.11
C ASP A 241 22.80 -22.22 -98.09
N ASP A 242 22.70 -20.97 -97.61
CA ASP A 242 22.93 -19.77 -98.42
C ASP A 242 24.41 -19.66 -98.84
N ARG A 243 25.37 -20.04 -97.97
CA ARG A 243 26.80 -20.14 -98.33
C ARG A 243 27.06 -21.20 -99.39
N GLU A 244 26.52 -22.40 -99.21
CA GLU A 244 26.67 -23.51 -100.18
C GLU A 244 26.09 -23.10 -101.54
N ARG A 245 24.92 -22.46 -101.58
CA ARG A 245 24.35 -21.91 -102.82
C ARG A 245 25.22 -20.83 -103.45
N LEU A 246 25.82 -19.95 -102.65
CA LEU A 246 26.76 -18.93 -103.13
C LEU A 246 28.00 -19.57 -103.75
N GLU A 247 28.57 -20.59 -103.10
CA GLU A 247 29.70 -21.36 -103.61
C GLU A 247 29.35 -22.10 -104.91
N GLU A 248 28.15 -22.71 -104.99
CA GLU A 248 27.63 -23.30 -106.23
C GLU A 248 27.51 -22.26 -107.35
N ILE A 249 26.91 -21.10 -107.06
CA ILE A 249 26.79 -20.00 -108.04
C ILE A 249 28.17 -19.50 -108.48
N GLU A 250 29.14 -19.38 -107.57
CA GLU A 250 30.52 -19.01 -107.91
C GLU A 250 31.20 -20.07 -108.76
N SER A 251 30.97 -21.36 -108.48
CA SER A 251 31.48 -22.47 -109.30
C SER A 251 30.91 -22.42 -110.72
N PHE A 252 29.60 -22.24 -110.87
CA PHE A 252 28.96 -22.09 -112.18
C PHE A 252 29.39 -20.81 -112.89
N ARG A 253 29.64 -19.71 -112.18
CA ARG A 253 30.20 -18.49 -112.78
C ARG A 253 31.60 -18.72 -113.32
N LYS A 254 32.45 -19.43 -112.56
CA LYS A 254 33.80 -19.77 -112.98
C LYS A 254 33.77 -20.69 -114.21
N GLU A 255 32.96 -21.73 -114.19
CA GLU A 255 32.77 -22.63 -115.34
C GLU A 255 32.25 -21.86 -116.57
N ASN A 256 31.26 -20.97 -116.40
CA ASN A 256 30.79 -20.11 -117.48
C ASN A 256 31.90 -19.19 -118.02
N LYS A 257 32.77 -18.66 -117.16
CA LYS A 257 33.92 -17.86 -117.57
C LYS A 257 34.91 -18.69 -118.39
N ASP A 258 35.27 -19.88 -117.90
CA ASP A 258 36.18 -20.80 -118.58
C ASP A 258 35.62 -21.24 -119.95
N LEU A 259 34.32 -21.53 -120.02
CA LEU A 259 33.62 -21.81 -121.27
C LEU A 259 33.64 -20.62 -122.22
N LYS A 260 33.43 -19.39 -121.71
CA LYS A 260 33.48 -18.17 -122.52
C LYS A 260 34.90 -17.89 -123.05
N GLU A 261 35.93 -18.12 -122.24
CA GLU A 261 37.33 -18.05 -122.68
C GLU A 261 37.63 -19.10 -123.76
N LYS A 262 37.11 -20.32 -123.61
CA LYS A 262 37.23 -21.38 -124.62
C LYS A 262 36.51 -21.03 -125.92
N VAL A 263 35.32 -20.44 -125.85
CA VAL A 263 34.59 -19.91 -127.01
C VAL A 263 35.40 -18.81 -127.69
N ASN A 264 35.97 -17.87 -126.93
CA ASN A 264 36.81 -16.81 -127.50
C ASN A 264 38.08 -17.36 -128.16
N ALA A 265 38.71 -18.37 -127.56
CA ALA A 265 39.88 -19.04 -128.15
C ALA A 265 39.52 -19.72 -129.47
N LEU A 266 38.41 -20.49 -129.50
CA LEU A 266 37.91 -21.09 -130.74
C LEU A 266 37.51 -20.04 -131.78
N GLN A 267 36.96 -18.89 -131.36
CA GLN A 267 36.65 -17.78 -132.25
C GLN A 267 37.93 -17.17 -132.86
N ALA A 268 38.99 -17.02 -132.06
CA ALA A 268 40.29 -16.54 -132.53
C ALA A 268 40.92 -17.52 -133.53
N GLU A 269 40.92 -18.82 -133.22
CA GLU A 269 41.36 -19.87 -134.15
C GLU A 269 40.54 -19.86 -135.45
N LEU A 270 39.22 -19.68 -135.35
CA LEU A 270 38.36 -19.56 -136.52
C LEU A 270 38.75 -18.36 -137.38
N THR A 271 38.97 -17.18 -136.78
CA THR A 271 39.41 -15.99 -137.52
C THR A 271 40.79 -16.16 -138.15
N GLU A 272 41.71 -16.86 -137.49
CA GLU A 272 43.01 -17.21 -138.06
C GLU A 272 42.85 -18.12 -139.28
N LYS A 273 41.96 -19.11 -139.22
CA LYS A 273 41.62 -19.96 -140.37
C LYS A 273 40.95 -19.17 -141.49
N GLU A 274 40.06 -18.23 -141.17
CA GLU A 274 39.45 -17.34 -142.15
C GLU A 274 40.50 -16.46 -142.85
N SER A 275 41.47 -15.91 -142.11
CA SER A 275 42.58 -15.14 -142.70
C SER A 275 43.45 -16.01 -143.61
N SER A 276 43.79 -17.23 -143.18
CA SER A 276 44.54 -18.20 -143.98
C SER A 276 43.77 -18.58 -145.26
N LEU A 277 42.44 -18.68 -145.18
CA LEU A 277 41.57 -18.95 -146.32
C LEU A 277 41.57 -17.77 -147.31
N ILE A 278 41.59 -16.53 -146.82
CA ILE A 278 41.71 -15.33 -147.65
C ILE A 278 43.06 -15.32 -148.37
N ASP A 279 44.16 -15.58 -147.66
CA ASP A 279 45.50 -15.67 -148.26
C ASP A 279 45.54 -16.75 -149.35
N LEU A 280 44.94 -17.92 -149.09
CA LEU A 280 44.79 -18.99 -150.09
C LEU A 280 43.95 -18.56 -151.29
N LYS A 281 42.89 -17.76 -151.09
CA LYS A 281 42.08 -17.19 -152.18
C LYS A 281 42.86 -16.15 -153.00
N GLU A 282 43.67 -15.31 -152.37
CA GLU A 282 44.56 -14.37 -153.08
C GLU A 282 45.63 -15.13 -153.88
N HIS A 283 46.21 -16.18 -153.31
CA HIS A 283 47.18 -17.04 -153.97
C HIS A 283 46.56 -17.77 -155.18
N ALA A 284 45.31 -18.24 -155.06
CA ALA A 284 44.55 -18.83 -156.16
C ALA A 284 44.20 -17.80 -157.25
N SER A 285 43.86 -16.56 -156.87
CA SER A 285 43.59 -15.46 -157.79
C SER A 285 44.85 -15.02 -158.56
N SER A 286 46.01 -15.04 -157.89
CA SER A 286 47.31 -14.77 -158.51
C SER A 286 47.71 -15.88 -159.51
N LEU A 287 47.46 -17.15 -159.17
CA LEU A 287 47.62 -18.29 -160.08
C LEU A 287 46.68 -18.23 -161.29
N ALA A 288 45.43 -17.77 -161.12
CA ALA A 288 44.50 -17.54 -162.22
C ALA A 288 44.99 -16.42 -163.17
N SER A 289 45.63 -15.37 -162.65
CA SER A 289 46.21 -14.29 -163.48
C SER A 289 47.45 -14.72 -164.27
N ALA A 290 48.22 -15.69 -163.76
CA ALA A 290 49.38 -16.28 -164.45
C ALA A 290 48.98 -17.25 -165.57
N GLY A 291 47.80 -17.87 -165.49
CA GLY A 291 47.26 -18.75 -166.54
C GLY A 291 46.93 -18.03 -167.85
N LEU A 292 46.38 -16.81 -167.79
CA LEU A 292 45.96 -16.05 -168.97
C LEU A 292 47.13 -15.50 -169.81
N LYS A 293 48.34 -15.38 -169.24
CA LYS A 293 49.54 -14.93 -169.98
C LYS A 293 50.27 -16.04 -170.75
N ARG A 294 49.96 -17.33 -170.48
CA ARG A 294 50.55 -18.47 -171.21
C ARG A 294 49.71 -18.89 -172.42
N ASP A 295 48.40 -18.67 -172.39
CA ASP A 295 47.48 -19.13 -173.43
C ASP A 295 47.51 -18.29 -174.72
N SER A 296 47.88 -17.00 -174.64
CA SER A 296 48.08 -16.13 -175.81
C SER A 296 49.41 -16.39 -176.54
N LYS A 297 50.37 -17.04 -175.89
CA LYS A 297 51.70 -17.38 -176.45
C LYS A 297 51.73 -18.73 -177.16
N LEU A 298 50.71 -19.58 -176.97
CA LEU A 298 50.61 -20.92 -177.53
C LEU A 298 49.93 -20.92 -178.92
N LYS A 299 48.97 -20.02 -179.16
CA LYS A 299 48.31 -19.83 -180.47
C LYS A 299 49.19 -19.19 -181.55
N SER A 300 50.27 -18.51 -181.19
CA SER A 300 51.19 -17.87 -182.14
C SER A 300 52.32 -18.80 -182.63
N LEU A 301 52.57 -19.92 -181.93
CA LEU A 301 53.62 -20.89 -182.27
C LEU A 301 53.12 -22.05 -183.14
N GLU A 302 51.81 -22.30 -183.24
CA GLU A 302 51.25 -23.35 -184.12
C GLU A 302 51.17 -22.95 -185.60
N ILE A 303 50.98 -21.66 -185.92
CA ILE A 303 50.92 -21.19 -187.32
C ILE A 303 52.33 -21.11 -187.95
N ALA A 304 53.38 -20.99 -187.14
CA ALA A 304 54.76 -20.82 -187.59
C ALA A 304 55.47 -22.13 -188.01
N ILE A 305 54.88 -23.31 -187.75
CA ILE A 305 55.55 -24.61 -187.95
C ILE A 305 55.26 -25.27 -189.31
N GLU A 306 54.17 -24.94 -190.01
CA GLU A 306 53.84 -25.64 -191.28
C GLU A 306 54.30 -24.90 -192.56
N GLN A 307 54.72 -23.62 -192.48
CA GLN A 307 55.17 -22.87 -193.67
C GLN A 307 56.69 -22.90 -193.95
N LYS A 308 57.49 -23.65 -193.18
CA LYS A 308 58.93 -23.84 -193.46
C LYS A 308 59.42 -25.27 -193.21
N LYS A 309 58.77 -26.22 -193.90
CA LYS A 309 59.22 -27.60 -194.07
C LYS A 309 59.94 -27.88 -195.38
N GLU A 310 60.14 -26.90 -196.25
CA GLU A 310 61.01 -27.02 -197.43
C GLU A 310 61.78 -25.70 -197.58
N GLU A 311 62.94 -25.67 -196.94
CA GLU A 311 64.17 -26.00 -197.63
C GLU A 311 64.69 -24.81 -198.43
N CYS A 312 65.72 -24.19 -197.89
CA CYS A 312 66.97 -24.45 -198.56
C CYS A 312 67.68 -25.58 -197.80
N SER A 313 67.60 -26.77 -198.37
CA SER A 313 68.79 -27.61 -198.48
C SER A 313 69.85 -26.82 -199.27
N LYS A 314 71.06 -26.55 -198.80
CA LYS A 314 71.67 -26.58 -197.47
C LYS A 314 73.06 -25.91 -197.62
N LEU A 315 73.33 -24.94 -196.74
CA LEU A 315 74.62 -24.67 -196.07
C LEU A 315 75.82 -24.12 -196.87
N GLU A 316 75.90 -22.80 -196.97
CA GLU A 316 77.15 -22.03 -197.08
C GLU A 316 76.91 -20.53 -196.74
N ALA A 317 77.92 -19.90 -196.11
CA ALA A 317 78.21 -18.46 -196.07
C ALA A 317 77.34 -17.46 -195.24
N GLN A 318 78.07 -16.77 -194.33
CA GLN A 318 78.02 -15.31 -194.06
C GLN A 318 76.93 -14.67 -193.15
N LEU A 319 77.40 -14.19 -191.98
CA LEU A 319 77.62 -12.76 -191.62
C LEU A 319 76.47 -11.84 -191.08
N LYS A 320 76.78 -11.14 -189.96
CA LYS A 320 76.32 -9.80 -189.41
C LYS A 320 74.91 -9.71 -188.79
N LYS A 321 74.69 -9.18 -187.56
CA LYS A 321 74.94 -7.89 -186.82
C LYS A 321 73.70 -6.97 -186.76
N ALA A 322 73.24 -6.72 -185.52
CA ALA A 322 72.83 -5.45 -184.88
C ALA A 322 71.64 -4.57 -185.39
N HIS A 323 70.76 -4.23 -184.42
CA HIS A 323 70.06 -2.92 -184.17
C HIS A 323 68.97 -2.45 -185.18
N ASN A 324 67.92 -1.64 -184.89
CA ASN A 324 67.66 -0.60 -183.86
C ASN A 324 66.20 -0.01 -183.91
N ILE A 325 65.87 0.96 -183.01
CA ILE A 325 64.93 2.16 -183.12
C ILE A 325 63.38 1.95 -182.88
N GLU A 326 62.53 2.80 -182.24
CA GLU A 326 62.50 4.12 -181.51
C GLU A 326 61.11 4.38 -180.79
N ASP A 327 61.09 5.34 -179.82
CA ASP A 327 60.10 6.39 -179.35
C ASP A 327 58.60 6.09 -178.95
N ASP A 328 57.85 6.81 -178.06
CA ASP A 328 57.90 8.17 -177.41
C ASP A 328 56.99 8.31 -176.10
N SER A 329 57.14 9.45 -175.37
CA SER A 329 56.27 10.22 -174.39
C SER A 329 56.06 9.74 -172.92
N ARG A 330 56.06 10.56 -171.83
CA ARG A 330 56.29 12.01 -171.52
C ARG A 330 56.49 12.28 -169.99
N MET A 331 57.38 13.24 -169.69
CA MET A 331 57.49 14.23 -168.59
C MET A 331 57.88 13.90 -167.12
N ASN A 332 58.61 14.89 -166.58
CA ASN A 332 59.49 15.05 -165.41
C ASN A 332 59.09 16.41 -164.71
N PRO A 333 59.85 17.08 -163.80
CA PRO A 333 60.29 16.74 -162.43
C PRO A 333 60.39 17.90 -161.38
N GLU A 334 60.75 17.48 -160.15
CA GLU A 334 61.82 17.90 -159.22
C GLU A 334 62.15 19.37 -158.82
N PHE A 335 62.25 19.47 -157.48
CA PHE A 335 63.31 20.04 -156.60
C PHE A 335 64.20 21.21 -157.05
N ALA A 336 64.37 22.16 -156.13
CA ALA A 336 65.65 22.33 -155.43
C ALA A 336 65.56 23.32 -154.25
N ASP A 337 66.39 22.98 -153.27
CA ASP A 337 66.76 23.58 -152.00
C ASP A 337 67.15 25.07 -151.97
N ARG A 338 66.97 25.65 -150.78
CA ARG A 338 68.01 26.38 -150.02
C ARG A 338 68.67 27.62 -150.67
N ILE A 339 68.33 28.78 -150.08
CA ILE A 339 69.14 30.03 -149.93
C ILE A 339 68.94 31.12 -150.99
N LYS A 340 68.14 32.11 -150.58
CA LYS A 340 68.27 33.58 -150.70
C LYS A 340 66.98 34.13 -150.04
N GLN A 341 66.92 34.97 -149.02
CA GLN A 341 67.85 35.95 -148.49
C GLN A 341 67.18 36.52 -147.22
N LEU A 342 68.00 36.86 -146.22
CA LEU A 342 67.62 37.62 -145.04
C LEU A 342 67.07 39.02 -145.40
N ASP A 343 65.84 39.30 -144.95
CA ASP A 343 65.25 40.62 -144.60
C ASP A 343 63.77 40.30 -144.29
N LYS A 344 63.21 40.39 -143.08
CA LYS A 344 63.44 41.37 -142.04
C LYS A 344 62.73 40.93 -140.77
N GLU A 345 63.39 41.22 -139.67
CA GLU A 345 62.85 41.45 -138.33
C GLU A 345 61.43 42.05 -138.34
N ALA A 346 60.53 41.53 -137.49
CA ALA A 346 59.61 42.31 -136.63
C ALA A 346 58.33 41.54 -136.20
N SER A 347 58.42 40.33 -135.63
CA SER A 347 57.37 39.91 -134.66
C SER A 347 57.85 38.92 -133.62
N TYR A 348 59.05 39.15 -133.08
CA TYR A 348 59.60 38.43 -131.92
C TYR A 348 59.54 39.27 -130.61
N TYR A 349 58.79 40.39 -130.55
CA TYR A 349 58.59 41.15 -129.30
C TYR A 349 57.15 41.64 -129.08
N ARG A 350 56.13 40.80 -129.29
CA ARG A 350 54.76 41.18 -128.88
C ARG A 350 53.95 40.16 -128.09
N ASP A 351 54.23 38.86 -128.17
CA ASP A 351 53.46 37.85 -127.41
C ASP A 351 54.23 37.14 -126.27
N GLU A 352 55.41 37.65 -125.90
CA GLU A 352 56.02 37.38 -124.59
C GLU A 352 55.46 38.26 -123.45
N CYS A 353 54.48 39.14 -123.74
CA CYS A 353 53.73 39.89 -122.72
C CYS A 353 52.45 39.18 -122.21
N GLY A 354 51.94 38.16 -122.92
CA GLY A 354 50.71 37.44 -122.52
C GLY A 354 50.92 36.34 -121.48
N LYS A 355 52.12 35.76 -121.40
CA LYS A 355 52.42 34.66 -120.48
C LYS A 355 52.83 35.12 -119.08
N ALA A 356 53.28 36.37 -118.93
CA ALA A 356 53.59 36.97 -117.63
C ALA A 356 52.36 37.58 -116.94
N GLN A 357 51.30 37.94 -117.67
CA GLN A 357 50.05 38.46 -117.11
C GLN A 357 49.13 37.34 -116.57
N ALA A 358 49.11 36.18 -117.23
CA ALA A 358 48.32 35.01 -116.79
C ALA A 358 48.83 34.35 -115.49
N GLU A 359 50.11 34.49 -115.16
CA GLU A 359 50.70 33.95 -113.93
C GLU A 359 50.47 34.87 -112.72
N VAL A 360 50.32 36.18 -112.95
CA VAL A 360 49.98 37.17 -111.89
C VAL A 360 48.50 37.07 -111.49
N ASP A 361 47.59 36.87 -112.46
CA ASP A 361 46.15 36.71 -112.18
C ASP A 361 45.87 35.38 -111.45
N ARG A 362 46.62 34.32 -111.74
CA ARG A 362 46.54 33.03 -111.04
C ARG A 362 47.02 33.09 -109.59
N LEU A 363 48.06 33.88 -109.31
CA LEU A 363 48.57 34.08 -107.94
C LEU A 363 47.68 34.99 -107.09
N LEU A 364 46.93 35.92 -107.70
CA LEU A 364 45.94 36.76 -107.01
C LEU A 364 44.66 35.99 -106.64
N GLU A 365 44.27 34.99 -107.43
CA GLU A 365 43.12 34.12 -107.14
C GLU A 365 43.39 33.20 -105.94
N ILE A 366 44.59 32.61 -105.86
CA ILE A 366 45.06 31.78 -104.74
C ILE A 366 45.15 32.60 -103.43
N LEU A 367 45.56 33.86 -103.50
CA LEU A 367 45.57 34.76 -102.33
C LEU A 367 44.15 35.09 -101.81
N LYS A 368 43.18 35.21 -102.72
CA LYS A 368 41.77 35.46 -102.38
C LYS A 368 41.10 34.23 -101.75
N GLU A 369 41.44 33.03 -102.21
CA GLU A 369 40.97 31.77 -101.63
C GLU A 369 41.54 31.52 -100.23
N VAL A 370 42.83 31.79 -100.01
CA VAL A 370 43.48 31.64 -98.70
C VAL A 370 42.94 32.67 -97.68
N GLU A 371 42.61 33.88 -98.10
CA GLU A 371 42.01 34.90 -97.21
C GLU A 371 40.53 34.58 -96.87
N ASN A 372 39.79 33.96 -97.79
CA ASN A 372 38.44 33.47 -97.53
C ASN A 372 38.43 32.23 -96.61
N GLU A 373 39.33 31.26 -96.81
CA GLU A 373 39.46 30.10 -95.91
C GLU A 373 39.85 30.49 -94.48
N LYS A 374 40.67 31.54 -94.31
CA LYS A 374 41.02 32.09 -92.99
C LYS A 374 39.77 32.65 -92.30
N ASN A 375 38.96 33.43 -93.02
CA ASN A 375 37.75 34.05 -92.47
C ASN A 375 36.68 33.02 -92.06
N ASP A 376 36.58 31.89 -92.76
CA ASP A 376 35.62 30.83 -92.40
C ASP A 376 36.10 29.97 -91.21
N LYS A 377 37.42 29.76 -91.07
CA LYS A 377 38.01 29.11 -89.89
C LYS A 377 37.83 29.96 -88.62
N ASP A 378 37.99 31.29 -88.72
CA ASP A 378 37.79 32.20 -87.59
C ASP A 378 36.31 32.26 -87.13
N LYS A 379 35.34 32.17 -88.05
CA LYS A 379 33.91 32.06 -87.69
C LYS A 379 33.58 30.74 -86.98
N LYS A 380 34.19 29.62 -87.41
CA LYS A 380 33.98 28.30 -86.80
C LYS A 380 34.49 28.24 -85.35
N ILE A 381 35.59 28.92 -85.06
CA ILE A 381 36.16 29.03 -83.71
C ILE A 381 35.22 29.83 -82.80
N ALA A 382 34.69 30.97 -83.27
CA ALA A 382 33.77 31.79 -82.48
C ALA A 382 32.45 31.07 -82.12
N GLU A 383 31.95 30.18 -82.99
CA GLU A 383 30.77 29.36 -82.71
C GLU A 383 31.03 28.26 -81.66
N LEU A 384 32.19 27.61 -81.71
CA LEU A 384 32.57 26.55 -80.76
C LEU A 384 32.81 27.11 -79.35
N GLU A 385 33.40 28.29 -79.22
CA GLU A 385 33.59 28.97 -77.93
C GLU A 385 32.26 29.38 -77.28
N ARG A 386 31.26 29.76 -78.09
CA ARG A 386 29.92 30.11 -77.61
C ARG A 386 29.16 28.88 -77.09
N HIS A 387 29.29 27.75 -77.78
CA HIS A 387 28.63 26.48 -77.41
C HIS A 387 29.21 25.87 -76.12
N MET A 388 30.51 26.00 -75.89
CA MET A 388 31.19 25.62 -74.63
C MET A 388 30.71 26.46 -73.44
N LYS A 389 30.47 27.76 -73.65
CA LYS A 389 30.00 28.67 -72.59
C LYS A 389 28.57 28.37 -72.14
N ASP A 390 27.71 27.92 -73.06
CA ASP A 390 26.32 27.57 -72.76
C ASP A 390 26.17 26.18 -72.13
N GLN A 391 27.01 25.21 -72.47
CA GLN A 391 27.04 23.91 -71.76
C GLN A 391 27.54 24.04 -70.32
N ASN A 392 28.55 24.86 -70.06
CA ASN A 392 29.05 25.08 -68.69
C ASN A 392 28.01 25.75 -67.77
N LYS A 393 27.18 26.65 -68.29
CA LYS A 393 26.06 27.25 -67.54
C LYS A 393 24.97 26.23 -67.17
N LYS A 394 24.66 25.27 -68.04
CA LYS A 394 23.68 24.20 -67.75
C LYS A 394 24.16 23.24 -66.66
N VAL A 395 25.44 22.87 -66.65
CA VAL A 395 26.02 21.99 -65.63
C VAL A 395 26.06 22.67 -64.25
N ALA A 396 26.37 23.97 -64.20
CA ALA A 396 26.35 24.74 -62.96
C ALA A 396 24.93 24.81 -62.34
N ASN A 397 23.91 25.04 -63.17
CA ASN A 397 22.51 25.08 -62.70
C ASN A 397 22.01 23.72 -62.19
N LEU A 398 22.40 22.60 -62.82
CA LEU A 398 22.05 21.26 -62.34
C LEU A 398 22.69 20.94 -60.98
N LYS A 399 23.96 21.32 -60.76
CA LYS A 399 24.62 21.17 -59.45
C LYS A 399 23.96 21.99 -58.36
N HIS A 400 23.58 23.24 -58.65
CA HIS A 400 22.90 24.09 -57.67
C HIS A 400 21.52 23.54 -57.27
N ASN A 401 20.76 23.04 -58.24
CA ASN A 401 19.42 22.49 -57.97
C ASN A 401 19.49 21.19 -57.17
N GLN A 402 20.45 20.31 -57.45
CA GLN A 402 20.69 19.09 -56.66
C GLN A 402 21.13 19.41 -55.22
N GLN A 403 21.87 20.50 -55.02
CA GLN A 403 22.32 20.91 -53.69
C GLN A 403 21.18 21.54 -52.86
N LEU A 404 20.25 22.25 -53.51
CA LEU A 404 19.03 22.76 -52.87
C LEU A 404 18.07 21.64 -52.45
N GLU A 405 17.86 20.63 -53.31
CA GLU A 405 17.02 19.47 -52.98
C GLU A 405 17.61 18.63 -51.84
N LYS A 406 18.93 18.42 -51.82
CA LYS A 406 19.59 17.76 -50.67
C LYS A 406 19.42 18.56 -49.37
N LYS A 407 19.45 19.89 -49.44
CA LYS A 407 19.28 20.75 -48.26
C LYS A 407 17.84 20.73 -47.74
N LYS A 408 16.84 20.72 -48.64
CA LYS A 408 15.42 20.59 -48.26
C LYS A 408 15.10 19.23 -47.65
N ASN A 409 15.61 18.14 -48.24
CA ASN A 409 15.40 16.80 -47.69
C ASN A 409 16.09 16.61 -46.33
N ALA A 410 17.28 17.19 -46.13
CA ALA A 410 17.94 17.17 -44.82
C ALA A 410 17.15 17.94 -43.75
N GLN A 411 16.59 19.11 -44.10
CA GLN A 411 15.77 19.90 -43.18
C GLN A 411 14.47 19.20 -42.77
N LEU A 412 13.81 18.51 -43.71
CA LEU A 412 12.61 17.73 -43.42
C LEU A 412 12.89 16.54 -42.47
N LEU A 413 14.01 15.86 -42.67
CA LEU A 413 14.43 14.73 -41.81
C LEU A 413 14.78 15.21 -40.39
N GLU A 414 15.39 16.39 -40.27
CA GLU A 414 15.74 17.00 -38.99
C GLU A 414 14.50 17.55 -38.25
N GLU A 415 13.50 18.05 -38.98
CA GLU A 415 12.22 18.50 -38.41
C GLU A 415 11.35 17.31 -37.95
N VAL A 416 11.33 16.20 -38.70
CA VAL A 416 10.68 14.95 -38.27
C VAL A 416 11.35 14.40 -37.02
N ARG A 417 12.70 14.32 -36.99
CA ARG A 417 13.44 13.90 -35.79
C ARG A 417 13.14 14.77 -34.58
N ARG A 418 13.12 16.10 -34.73
CA ARG A 418 12.78 17.00 -33.62
C ARG A 418 11.36 16.79 -33.11
N ARG A 419 10.39 16.55 -34.00
CA ARG A 419 9.00 16.27 -33.58
C ARG A 419 8.89 14.91 -32.88
N GLU A 420 9.61 13.90 -33.34
CA GLU A 420 9.70 12.59 -32.69
C GLU A 420 10.37 12.69 -31.32
N ASP A 421 11.49 13.40 -31.20
CA ASP A 421 12.19 13.62 -29.93
C ASP A 421 11.32 14.41 -28.93
N THR A 422 10.60 15.44 -29.39
CA THR A 422 9.70 16.23 -28.52
C THR A 422 8.47 15.43 -28.07
N MET A 423 7.92 14.58 -28.94
CA MET A 423 6.80 13.68 -28.60
C MET A 423 7.25 12.56 -27.64
N ALA A 424 8.44 12.01 -27.84
CA ALA A 424 9.03 11.02 -26.95
C ALA A 424 9.34 11.61 -25.57
N ASP A 425 9.91 12.81 -25.52
CA ASP A 425 10.22 13.51 -24.26
C ASP A 425 8.94 13.88 -23.49
N ASN A 426 7.91 14.39 -24.17
CA ASN A 426 6.61 14.64 -23.55
C ASN A 426 5.94 13.36 -23.02
N SER A 427 6.04 12.25 -23.76
CA SER A 427 5.49 10.96 -23.32
C SER A 427 6.26 10.40 -22.12
N GLN A 428 7.59 10.54 -22.10
CA GLN A 428 8.41 10.16 -20.96
C GLN A 428 8.13 11.04 -19.74
N HIS A 429 7.90 12.34 -19.95
CA HIS A 429 7.58 13.27 -18.88
C HIS A 429 6.22 12.95 -18.23
N LEU A 430 5.18 12.67 -19.04
CA LEU A 430 3.90 12.20 -18.53
C LEU A 430 4.03 10.90 -17.72
N GLN A 431 4.82 9.95 -18.24
CA GLN A 431 5.01 8.66 -17.58
C GLN A 431 5.76 8.78 -16.25
N ILE A 432 6.72 9.71 -16.16
CA ILE A 432 7.41 10.05 -14.90
C ILE A 432 6.44 10.72 -13.92
N GLU A 433 5.61 11.65 -14.38
CA GLU A 433 4.62 12.34 -13.54
C GLU A 433 3.57 11.37 -12.99
N GLU A 434 3.08 10.43 -13.80
CA GLU A 434 2.18 9.35 -13.37
C GLU A 434 2.83 8.45 -12.32
N LEU A 435 4.10 8.07 -12.52
CA LEU A 435 4.87 7.27 -11.56
C LEU A 435 5.11 8.02 -10.25
N MET A 436 5.40 9.32 -10.30
CA MET A 436 5.54 10.18 -9.12
C MET A 436 4.22 10.28 -8.35
N ASN A 437 3.10 10.47 -9.04
CA ASN A 437 1.77 10.51 -8.42
C ASN A 437 1.37 9.16 -7.80
N ALA A 438 1.71 8.05 -8.45
CA ALA A 438 1.50 6.71 -7.89
C ALA A 438 2.39 6.46 -6.65
N LEU A 439 3.64 6.92 -6.68
CA LEU A 439 4.55 6.85 -5.54
C LEU A 439 4.05 7.69 -4.36
N GLU A 440 3.54 8.89 -4.62
CA GLU A 440 2.99 9.75 -3.56
C GLU A 440 1.72 9.15 -2.95
N LYS A 441 0.83 8.58 -3.77
CA LYS A 441 -0.35 7.85 -3.27
C LYS A 441 0.02 6.64 -2.41
N THR A 442 0.96 5.83 -2.85
CA THR A 442 1.43 4.67 -2.07
C THR A 442 2.10 5.10 -0.77
N ARG A 443 2.79 6.24 -0.75
CA ARG A 443 3.35 6.84 0.47
C ARG A 443 2.26 7.28 1.44
N GLN A 444 1.22 7.94 0.95
CA GLN A 444 0.06 8.35 1.76
C GLN A 444 -0.69 7.15 2.33
N GLU A 445 -0.90 6.09 1.53
CA GLU A 445 -1.50 4.84 2.00
C GLU A 445 -0.63 4.14 3.06
N LEU A 446 0.69 4.17 2.89
CA LEU A 446 1.63 3.65 3.89
C LEU A 446 1.55 4.43 5.21
N ASP A 447 1.47 5.75 5.16
CA ASP A 447 1.35 6.56 6.38
C ASP A 447 -0.02 6.41 7.04
N ALA A 448 -1.10 6.26 6.26
CA ALA A 448 -2.43 5.93 6.76
C ALA A 448 -2.49 4.52 7.40
N THR A 449 -1.76 3.54 6.85
CA THR A 449 -1.65 2.20 7.46
C THR A 449 -0.81 2.21 8.73
N LYS A 450 0.29 2.98 8.78
CA LYS A 450 1.05 3.19 10.02
C LYS A 450 0.21 3.85 11.11
N ALA A 451 -0.57 4.86 10.77
CA ALA A 451 -1.46 5.53 11.73
C ALA A 451 -2.52 4.56 12.28
N ARG A 452 -3.14 3.75 11.41
CA ARG A 452 -4.07 2.69 11.84
C ARG A 452 -3.39 1.65 12.72
N LEU A 453 -2.18 1.21 12.38
CA LEU A 453 -1.42 0.25 13.19
C LEU A 453 -1.07 0.82 14.57
N ALA A 454 -0.64 2.08 14.65
CA ALA A 454 -0.35 2.73 15.92
C ALA A 454 -1.61 2.83 16.80
N SER A 455 -2.75 3.19 16.20
CA SER A 455 -4.03 3.25 16.90
C SER A 455 -4.49 1.88 17.41
N THR A 456 -4.34 0.81 16.60
CA THR A 456 -4.70 -0.55 17.06
C THR A 456 -3.74 -1.07 18.13
N GLN A 457 -2.46 -0.75 18.05
CA GLN A 457 -1.48 -1.07 19.09
C GLN A 457 -1.79 -0.34 20.41
N GLN A 458 -2.18 0.93 20.35
CA GLN A 458 -2.61 1.67 21.54
C GLN A 458 -3.86 1.05 22.16
N SER A 459 -4.88 0.74 21.35
CA SER A 459 -6.10 0.08 21.83
C SER A 459 -5.82 -1.29 22.45
N LEU A 460 -4.86 -2.04 21.90
CA LEU A 460 -4.43 -3.31 22.48
C LEU A 460 -3.76 -3.11 23.85
N ALA A 461 -2.83 -2.15 23.95
CA ALA A 461 -2.15 -1.84 25.22
C ALA A 461 -3.15 -1.37 26.30
N GLU A 462 -4.15 -0.57 25.93
CA GLU A 462 -5.22 -0.15 26.84
C GLU A 462 -6.07 -1.34 27.32
N LYS A 463 -6.39 -2.29 26.42
CA LYS A 463 -7.10 -3.53 26.78
C LYS A 463 -6.25 -4.45 27.65
N GLU A 464 -4.95 -4.56 27.41
CA GLU A 464 -4.01 -5.33 28.24
C GLU A 464 -3.91 -4.73 29.65
N ALA A 465 -3.77 -3.41 29.75
CA ALA A 465 -3.79 -2.70 31.02
C ALA A 465 -5.13 -2.89 31.76
N HIS A 466 -6.26 -2.85 31.05
CA HIS A 466 -7.57 -3.11 31.64
C HIS A 466 -7.71 -4.55 32.16
N LEU A 467 -7.23 -5.55 31.40
CA LEU A 467 -7.19 -6.93 31.84
C LEU A 467 -6.31 -7.15 33.06
N ALA A 468 -5.13 -6.49 33.12
CA ALA A 468 -4.27 -6.52 34.30
C ALA A 468 -4.98 -5.94 35.54
N ASN A 469 -5.67 -4.80 35.39
CA ASN A 469 -6.46 -4.21 36.47
C ASN A 469 -7.60 -5.13 36.94
N LEU A 470 -8.32 -5.77 36.02
CA LEU A 470 -9.37 -6.74 36.37
C LEU A 470 -8.81 -7.96 37.10
N ARG A 471 -7.60 -8.42 36.76
CA ARG A 471 -6.91 -9.50 37.49
C ARG A 471 -6.58 -9.07 38.92
N ILE A 472 -6.00 -7.89 39.10
CA ILE A 472 -5.68 -7.34 40.43
C ILE A 472 -6.95 -7.18 41.27
N GLU A 473 -8.01 -6.59 40.71
CA GLU A 473 -9.28 -6.40 41.41
C GLU A 473 -9.90 -7.74 41.82
N ARG A 474 -9.86 -8.75 40.94
CA ARG A 474 -10.32 -10.11 41.26
C ARG A 474 -9.50 -10.75 42.37
N ARG A 475 -8.18 -10.54 42.42
CA ARG A 475 -7.32 -11.01 43.52
C ARG A 475 -7.71 -10.34 44.83
N LYS A 476 -7.88 -9.01 44.84
CA LYS A 476 -8.30 -8.26 46.02
C LYS A 476 -9.66 -8.73 46.55
N GLN A 477 -10.62 -8.98 45.66
CA GLN A 477 -11.93 -9.52 46.04
C GLN A 477 -11.83 -10.91 46.67
N LEU A 478 -10.95 -11.78 46.16
CA LEU A 478 -10.72 -13.10 46.76
C LEU A 478 -10.11 -12.99 48.15
N GLU A 479 -9.15 -12.08 48.35
CA GLU A 479 -8.57 -11.79 49.67
C GLU A 479 -9.63 -11.29 50.66
N GLU A 480 -10.46 -10.31 50.26
CA GLU A 480 -11.57 -9.79 51.07
C GLU A 480 -12.57 -10.89 51.45
N ILE A 481 -12.93 -11.79 50.52
CA ILE A 481 -13.82 -12.92 50.81
C ILE A 481 -13.20 -13.89 51.83
N LEU A 482 -11.91 -14.20 51.67
CA LEU A 482 -11.22 -15.11 52.60
C LEU A 482 -11.09 -14.50 54.00
N GLU A 483 -10.87 -13.19 54.08
CA GLU A 483 -10.83 -12.42 55.33
C GLU A 483 -12.21 -12.37 56.01
N MET A 484 -13.27 -12.00 55.30
CA MET A 484 -14.63 -12.02 55.84
C MET A 484 -15.01 -13.42 56.36
N LYS A 485 -14.62 -14.49 55.64
CA LYS A 485 -14.87 -15.86 56.09
C LYS A 485 -14.07 -16.22 57.36
N GLN A 486 -12.86 -15.67 57.52
CA GLN A 486 -12.06 -15.84 58.73
C GLN A 486 -12.70 -15.10 59.91
N GLU A 487 -13.14 -13.85 59.72
CA GLU A 487 -13.84 -13.06 60.73
C GLU A 487 -15.16 -13.71 61.15
N ALA A 488 -15.95 -14.22 60.21
CA ALA A 488 -17.20 -14.94 60.50
C ALA A 488 -16.96 -16.19 61.34
N LEU A 489 -15.90 -16.95 61.05
CA LEU A 489 -15.51 -18.12 61.85
C LEU A 489 -15.06 -17.74 63.26
N LEU A 490 -14.28 -16.65 63.40
CA LEU A 490 -13.88 -16.11 64.71
C LEU A 490 -15.09 -15.65 65.54
N ALA A 491 -16.03 -14.94 64.92
CA ALA A 491 -17.26 -14.49 65.56
C ALA A 491 -18.11 -15.68 66.04
N ALA A 492 -18.28 -16.71 65.20
CA ALA A 492 -19.01 -17.92 65.58
C ALA A 492 -18.33 -18.68 66.73
N ILE A 493 -17.00 -18.77 66.75
CA ILE A 493 -16.25 -19.35 67.89
C ILE A 493 -16.49 -18.55 69.17
N SER A 494 -16.39 -17.22 69.09
CA SER A 494 -16.64 -16.33 70.23
C SER A 494 -18.06 -16.45 70.76
N GLU A 495 -19.06 -16.61 69.88
CA GLU A 495 -20.45 -16.85 70.27
C GLU A 495 -20.60 -18.19 71.01
N LYS A 496 -19.97 -19.26 70.52
CA LYS A 496 -19.95 -20.56 71.22
C LYS A 496 -19.28 -20.45 72.59
N ASP A 497 -18.18 -19.70 72.71
CA ASP A 497 -17.52 -19.47 73.99
C ASP A 497 -18.40 -18.69 74.98
N ALA A 498 -19.12 -17.66 74.51
CA ALA A 498 -20.09 -16.93 75.34
C ALA A 498 -21.25 -17.82 75.82
N ASN A 499 -21.79 -18.66 74.93
CA ASN A 499 -22.86 -19.61 75.26
C ASN A 499 -22.40 -20.68 76.27
N ILE A 500 -21.18 -21.19 76.11
CA ILE A 500 -20.57 -22.11 77.09
C ILE A 500 -20.44 -21.42 78.45
N ALA A 501 -19.90 -20.20 78.50
CA ALA A 501 -19.74 -19.45 79.75
C ALA A 501 -21.08 -19.18 80.44
N LEU A 502 -22.10 -18.77 79.69
CA LEU A 502 -23.46 -18.54 80.23
C LEU A 502 -24.07 -19.82 80.81
N LEU A 503 -23.95 -20.96 80.11
CA LEU A 503 -24.45 -22.24 80.60
C LEU A 503 -23.65 -22.74 81.81
N GLU A 504 -22.33 -22.56 81.83
CA GLU A 504 -21.48 -22.95 82.96
C GLU A 504 -21.77 -22.10 84.22
N LEU A 505 -22.10 -20.82 84.06
CA LEU A 505 -22.47 -19.92 85.16
C LEU A 505 -23.91 -20.13 85.67
N SER A 506 -24.84 -20.55 84.80
CA SER A 506 -26.27 -20.73 85.15
C SER A 506 -26.66 -22.16 85.52
N ALA A 507 -25.82 -23.15 85.25
CA ALA A 507 -26.15 -24.56 85.46
C ALA A 507 -25.99 -25.03 86.92
N SER A 508 -27.10 -25.46 87.53
CA SER A 508 -27.12 -26.19 88.81
C SER A 508 -26.81 -27.69 88.63
N LYS A 509 -25.60 -28.08 88.20
CA LYS A 509 -25.15 -29.49 88.05
C LYS A 509 -26.17 -30.45 87.38
N LYS A 510 -27.09 -29.95 86.56
CA LYS A 510 -28.09 -30.78 85.88
C LYS A 510 -27.42 -31.50 84.72
N LYS A 511 -27.67 -32.82 84.59
CA LYS A 511 -27.07 -33.67 83.55
C LYS A 511 -27.31 -33.10 82.13
N LYS A 512 -28.51 -32.58 81.87
CA LYS A 512 -28.91 -32.01 80.56
C LYS A 512 -28.09 -30.78 80.17
N THR A 513 -27.88 -29.83 81.10
CA THR A 513 -27.03 -28.65 80.84
C THR A 513 -25.56 -29.03 80.60
N GLN A 514 -25.09 -30.09 81.24
CA GLN A 514 -23.71 -30.58 81.06
C GLN A 514 -23.51 -31.27 79.71
N GLU A 515 -24.53 -31.97 79.21
CA GLU A 515 -24.55 -32.54 77.85
C GLU A 515 -24.57 -31.44 76.77
N GLU A 516 -25.34 -30.37 76.97
CA GLU A 516 -25.38 -29.20 76.07
C GLU A 516 -24.03 -28.47 76.02
N VAL A 517 -23.37 -28.26 77.17
CA VAL A 517 -22.01 -27.68 77.22
C VAL A 517 -20.99 -28.55 76.47
N MET A 518 -21.06 -29.87 76.63
CA MET A 518 -20.19 -30.78 75.87
C MET A 518 -20.47 -30.74 74.36
N ALA A 519 -21.74 -30.60 73.95
CA ALA A 519 -22.10 -30.45 72.54
C ALA A 519 -21.54 -29.15 71.95
N LEU A 520 -21.69 -28.03 72.66
CA LEU A 520 -21.14 -26.73 72.24
C LEU A 520 -19.61 -26.74 72.16
N LYS A 521 -18.92 -27.42 73.08
CA LYS A 521 -17.46 -27.60 73.02
C LYS A 521 -17.03 -28.35 71.77
N ARG A 522 -17.71 -29.45 71.42
CA ARG A 522 -17.44 -30.20 70.17
C ARG A 522 -17.71 -29.37 68.92
N GLU A 523 -18.77 -28.56 68.94
CA GLU A 523 -19.10 -27.67 67.82
C GLU A 523 -18.04 -26.56 67.67
N LYS A 524 -17.58 -25.99 68.78
CA LYS A 524 -16.45 -25.04 68.80
C LYS A 524 -15.19 -25.66 68.21
N ASP A 525 -14.83 -26.86 68.62
CA ASP A 525 -13.63 -27.53 68.11
C ASP A 525 -13.69 -27.74 66.58
N ARG A 526 -14.88 -28.01 66.03
CA ARG A 526 -15.09 -28.07 64.57
C ARG A 526 -14.88 -26.71 63.91
N LEU A 527 -15.42 -25.63 64.48
CA LEU A 527 -15.24 -24.28 63.96
C LEU A 527 -13.77 -23.83 64.03
N VAL A 528 -13.05 -24.17 65.11
CA VAL A 528 -11.61 -23.90 65.25
C VAL A 528 -10.81 -24.68 64.20
N HIS A 529 -11.18 -25.92 63.89
CA HIS A 529 -10.55 -26.68 62.82
C HIS A 529 -10.79 -26.03 61.44
N GLN A 530 -12.02 -25.59 61.17
CA GLN A 530 -12.35 -24.85 59.93
C GLN A 530 -11.58 -23.52 59.84
N LEU A 531 -11.40 -22.81 60.95
CA LEU A 531 -10.60 -21.58 61.00
C LEU A 531 -9.13 -21.84 60.66
N LYS A 532 -8.54 -22.92 61.20
CA LYS A 532 -7.17 -23.32 60.85
C LYS A 532 -7.02 -23.62 59.37
N GLN A 533 -7.95 -24.39 58.80
CA GLN A 533 -7.95 -24.70 57.38
C GLN A 533 -8.12 -23.44 56.52
N GLN A 534 -9.01 -22.53 56.92
CA GLN A 534 -9.23 -21.26 56.23
C GLN A 534 -7.99 -20.36 56.27
N THR A 535 -7.29 -20.31 57.41
CA THR A 535 -6.04 -19.55 57.57
C THR A 535 -4.96 -20.10 56.64
N GLN A 536 -4.85 -21.43 56.54
CA GLN A 536 -3.92 -22.09 55.64
C GLN A 536 -4.26 -21.84 54.16
N ASN A 537 -5.54 -21.86 53.80
CA ASN A 537 -5.99 -21.52 52.44
C ASN A 537 -5.66 -20.06 52.07
N ARG A 538 -5.83 -19.12 53.02
CA ARG A 538 -5.48 -17.70 52.81
C ARG A 538 -3.98 -17.52 52.59
N MET A 539 -3.15 -18.18 53.40
CA MET A 539 -1.69 -18.16 53.22
C MET A 539 -1.25 -18.76 51.88
N LYS A 540 -1.88 -19.87 51.45
CA LYS A 540 -1.55 -20.51 50.18
C LYS A 540 -1.86 -19.61 48.98
N LEU A 541 -3.02 -18.93 49.00
CA LEU A 541 -3.39 -17.97 47.96
C LEU A 541 -2.39 -16.79 47.90
N MET A 542 -1.98 -16.26 49.05
CA MET A 542 -0.95 -15.21 49.14
C MET A 542 0.40 -15.66 48.56
N ALA A 543 0.78 -16.93 48.74
CA ALA A 543 2.01 -17.49 48.20
C ALA A 543 1.93 -17.69 46.67
N ASP A 544 0.84 -18.27 46.17
CA ASP A 544 0.62 -18.49 44.74
C ASP A 544 0.55 -17.16 43.95
N ASN A 545 0.15 -16.06 44.61
CA ASN A 545 0.08 -14.72 44.02
C ASN A 545 1.46 -14.07 43.78
N TYR A 546 2.50 -14.41 44.56
CA TYR A 546 3.85 -13.82 44.42
C TYR A 546 4.63 -14.39 43.22
N ASP A 547 4.40 -15.66 42.86
CA ASP A 547 5.06 -16.29 41.71
C ASP A 547 4.52 -15.76 40.37
N GLU A 548 3.25 -15.34 40.33
CA GLU A 548 2.60 -14.88 39.09
C GLU A 548 3.02 -13.44 38.68
N ASP A 549 3.31 -12.56 39.65
CA ASP A 549 3.76 -11.18 39.39
C ASP A 549 5.21 -11.10 38.88
N HIS A 550 6.08 -12.04 39.27
CA HIS A 550 7.46 -12.11 38.76
C HIS A 550 7.55 -12.52 37.28
N HIS A 551 6.55 -13.23 36.76
CA HIS A 551 6.49 -13.60 35.36
C HIS A 551 6.03 -12.46 34.45
N HIS A 552 5.27 -11.48 34.96
CA HIS A 552 4.81 -10.32 34.17
C HIS A 552 5.90 -9.24 33.97
N TYR A 553 6.78 -9.01 34.96
CA TYR A 553 7.88 -8.04 34.81
C TYR A 553 8.98 -8.48 33.84
N HIS A 554 9.20 -9.79 33.67
CA HIS A 554 10.23 -10.30 32.75
C HIS A 554 9.80 -10.32 31.27
N HIS A 555 8.50 -10.23 30.96
CA HIS A 555 8.02 -10.20 29.58
C HIS A 555 7.90 -8.79 28.97
N HIS A 556 7.94 -7.73 29.78
CA HIS A 556 7.80 -6.35 29.31
C HIS A 556 9.11 -5.59 29.05
N HIS A 557 10.28 -6.23 29.17
CA HIS A 557 11.58 -5.58 28.91
C HIS A 557 12.21 -5.82 27.52
N HIS A 558 11.47 -6.41 26.58
CA HIS A 558 11.86 -6.36 25.16
C HIS A 558 11.04 -5.31 24.42
N HIS A 559 11.31 -4.04 24.76
CA HIS A 559 10.89 -2.91 23.93
C HIS A 559 11.96 -2.58 22.89
N HIS A 560 11.55 -2.75 21.63
CA HIS A 560 11.93 -2.01 20.44
C HIS A 560 13.16 -1.08 20.53
N HIS A 561 14.29 -1.56 20.00
CA HIS A 561 15.23 -0.66 19.34
C HIS A 561 14.72 -0.36 17.91
N HIS A 562 14.27 0.87 17.73
CA HIS A 562 14.15 1.52 16.43
C HIS A 562 15.52 1.52 15.72
N ARG A 563 15.58 0.93 14.53
CA ARG A 563 16.70 1.13 13.60
C ARG A 563 16.14 1.61 12.27
N SER A 564 16.47 2.85 11.91
CA SER A 564 16.17 3.49 10.62
C SER A 564 16.77 2.69 9.45
N PRO A 565 16.11 2.59 8.28
CA PRO A 565 16.65 1.85 7.15
C PRO A 565 17.60 2.75 6.33
N GLY A 566 18.89 2.47 6.43
CA GLY A 566 19.92 3.00 5.56
C GLY A 566 20.63 1.87 4.81
N ARG A 567 20.49 1.89 3.49
CA ARG A 567 21.33 1.25 2.46
C ARG A 567 21.27 -0.27 2.27
N SER A 568 21.21 -0.57 0.97
CA SER A 568 21.20 -1.85 0.29
C SER A 568 22.46 -2.70 0.52
N GLN A 569 22.24 -3.99 0.78
CA GLN A 569 23.15 -5.04 0.32
C GLN A 569 22.32 -6.19 -0.25
N HIS A 570 22.56 -6.45 -1.53
CA HIS A 570 22.09 -7.64 -2.22
C HIS A 570 22.60 -8.89 -1.53
N SER A 571 21.72 -9.87 -1.33
CA SER A 571 22.07 -11.26 -1.15
C SER A 571 20.94 -12.11 -1.75
N ASN A 572 21.17 -12.56 -2.97
CA ASN A 572 20.40 -13.62 -3.62
C ASN A 572 20.37 -14.85 -2.71
N HIS A 573 19.23 -15.19 -2.10
CA HIS A 573 18.91 -16.57 -1.75
C HIS A 573 17.41 -16.82 -1.86
N ARG A 574 17.10 -17.82 -2.67
CA ARG A 574 15.79 -18.33 -3.06
C ARG A 574 15.20 -19.21 -1.94
N PRO A 575 13.95 -19.04 -1.49
CA PRO A 575 13.29 -20.05 -0.67
C PRO A 575 12.57 -21.08 -1.56
N SER A 576 12.70 -22.35 -1.20
CA SER A 576 11.98 -23.51 -1.75
C SER A 576 10.50 -23.47 -1.37
N PRO A 577 9.57 -23.95 -2.22
CA PRO A 577 8.16 -24.07 -1.88
C PRO A 577 7.93 -25.39 -1.13
N ASP A 578 7.37 -25.32 0.08
CA ASP A 578 6.52 -26.36 0.65
C ASP A 578 6.11 -25.96 2.07
N GLN A 579 4.85 -25.56 2.24
CA GLN A 579 3.98 -25.86 3.39
C GLN A 579 2.66 -25.10 3.21
N VAL A 580 1.83 -25.62 2.30
CA VAL A 580 0.39 -25.42 2.30
C VAL A 580 -0.22 -26.68 2.88
N SER A 581 -0.63 -26.66 4.15
CA SER A 581 -1.78 -27.44 4.62
C SER A 581 -2.12 -27.09 6.08
N CYS A 582 -3.40 -27.24 6.42
CA CYS A 582 -4.03 -27.17 7.73
C CYS A 582 -4.65 -25.83 8.16
N ILE A 583 -5.66 -25.38 7.41
CA ILE A 583 -6.86 -24.75 7.99
C ILE A 583 -8.09 -25.40 7.34
N ALA A 584 -8.72 -26.34 8.05
CA ALA A 584 -10.16 -26.63 7.98
C ALA A 584 -10.52 -27.69 9.02
N ALA A 585 -11.26 -27.31 10.04
CA ALA A 585 -12.47 -28.01 10.53
C ALA A 585 -12.78 -27.60 11.99
N TYR A 586 -13.47 -26.48 12.14
CA TYR A 586 -14.48 -26.30 13.19
C TYR A 586 -15.61 -25.44 12.60
N LEU A 587 -16.55 -26.13 11.95
CA LEU A 587 -17.96 -25.81 12.04
C LEU A 587 -18.59 -26.87 12.94
#